data_AF-A0A953DRN6-F1
#
_entry.id   AF-A0A953DRN6-F1
#
_cell.length_a   1.000
_cell.length_b   1.000
_cell.length_c   1.000
_cell.angle_alpha   90.00
_cell.angle_beta   90.00
_cell.angle_gamma   90.00
#
_symmetry.space_group_name_H-M   'P 1'
#
loop_
_entity.id
_entity.type
_entity.pdbx_description
1 polymer ?
#
loop_
_entity_poly.entity_id
_entity_poly.type
_entity_poly.pdbx_seq_one_letter_code
_entity_poly.pdbx_strand_id
1 'polypeptide(L)'
;MSADLFPDSGPTVSGSKARLRFGRAAAPRNAPLPVKRAIWAANQLRHKPYRYGGGHKSFQDRGYDCSGTISYVLGAAGLINAPLSSTEFRRYGEPGPGKWITIYAREGHTFAVIAGLRLDTTPFERYRGRWAPRWYTAYRPPRGFEARHPVGL
;
A
#
# COMPACT_ATOMS: atom_id res chain seq x y z
N MET A 1 -11.05 -22.88 12.00
CA MET A 1 -10.32 -22.65 10.73
C MET A 1 -10.12 -21.15 10.59
N SER A 2 -8.90 -20.66 10.76
CA SER A 2 -8.60 -19.24 10.52
C SER A 2 -8.66 -19.02 9.02
N ALA A 3 -9.57 -18.18 8.54
CA ALA A 3 -9.47 -17.70 7.16
C ALA A 3 -8.11 -17.00 7.01
N ASP A 4 -7.38 -17.28 5.93
CA ASP A 4 -6.11 -16.61 5.65
C ASP A 4 -6.33 -15.10 5.65
N LEU A 5 -5.54 -14.38 6.45
CA LEU A 5 -5.67 -12.92 6.63
C LEU A 5 -5.59 -12.17 5.30
N PHE A 6 -4.82 -12.72 4.35
CA PHE A 6 -4.52 -12.12 3.06
C PHE A 6 -5.13 -12.94 1.93
N PRO A 7 -5.58 -12.26 0.85
CA PRO A 7 -6.22 -12.94 -0.27
C PRO A 7 -5.18 -13.59 -1.19
N ASP A 8 -5.38 -14.85 -1.54
CA ASP A 8 -4.55 -15.57 -2.51
C ASP A 8 -4.85 -15.24 -3.97
N SER A 9 -6.01 -14.64 -4.23
CA SER A 9 -6.44 -14.27 -5.58
C SER A 9 -7.27 -12.99 -5.59
N GLY A 10 -7.42 -12.41 -6.77
CA GLY A 10 -8.21 -11.20 -6.96
C GLY A 10 -8.27 -10.75 -8.41
N PRO A 11 -8.91 -9.59 -8.66
CA PRO A 11 -9.09 -9.07 -10.01
C PRO A 11 -7.74 -8.80 -10.69
N THR A 12 -7.68 -9.08 -11.98
CA THR A 12 -6.50 -8.79 -12.83
C THR A 12 -6.86 -7.98 -14.06
N VAL A 13 -5.86 -7.34 -14.67
CA VAL A 13 -5.94 -6.58 -15.93
C VAL A 13 -4.72 -6.87 -16.80
N SER A 14 -4.84 -6.75 -18.12
CA SER A 14 -3.71 -6.93 -19.04
C SER A 14 -2.62 -5.86 -18.84
N GLY A 15 -1.39 -6.18 -19.25
CA GLY A 15 -0.25 -5.27 -19.21
C GLY A 15 0.45 -5.18 -17.85
N SER A 16 1.15 -4.06 -17.64
CA SER A 16 2.05 -3.83 -16.50
C SER A 16 1.59 -2.70 -15.56
N LYS A 17 0.35 -2.19 -15.72
CA LYS A 17 -0.21 -1.15 -14.84
C LYS A 17 -1.52 -1.62 -14.23
N ALA A 18 -1.74 -1.30 -12.96
CA ALA A 18 -2.97 -1.61 -12.26
C ALA A 18 -4.10 -0.70 -12.77
N ARG A 19 -5.34 -1.17 -12.65
CA ARG A 19 -6.53 -0.41 -13.05
C ARG A 19 -7.51 -0.26 -11.90
N LEU A 20 -7.87 0.97 -11.56
CA LEU A 20 -8.84 1.28 -10.51
C LEU A 20 -10.25 1.40 -11.10
N ARG A 21 -11.23 0.67 -10.56
CA ARG A 21 -12.67 0.86 -10.85
C ARG A 21 -13.47 0.75 -9.57
N PHE A 22 -14.36 1.71 -9.31
CA PHE A 22 -15.23 1.75 -8.12
C PHE A 22 -14.47 1.54 -6.79
N GLY A 23 -13.28 2.15 -6.68
CA GLY A 23 -12.42 2.04 -5.49
C GLY A 23 -11.69 0.70 -5.32
N ARG A 24 -11.83 -0.25 -6.26
CA ARG A 24 -11.14 -1.54 -6.26
C ARG A 24 -10.11 -1.62 -7.40
N ALA A 25 -8.88 -1.97 -7.08
CA ALA A 25 -7.79 -2.09 -8.04
C ALA A 25 -7.69 -3.53 -8.58
N ALA A 26 -7.52 -3.66 -9.90
CA ALA A 26 -7.16 -4.89 -10.59
C ALA A 26 -5.64 -4.95 -10.83
N ALA A 27 -5.01 -6.05 -10.44
CA ALA A 27 -3.57 -6.22 -10.54
C ALA A 27 -3.12 -6.52 -11.99
N PRO A 28 -1.99 -6.00 -12.48
CA PRO A 28 -1.50 -6.30 -13.81
C PRO A 28 -1.13 -7.79 -13.93
N ARG A 29 -1.49 -8.43 -15.05
CA ARG A 29 -1.14 -9.84 -15.31
C ARG A 29 0.37 -10.06 -15.37
N ASN A 30 1.13 -9.08 -15.87
CA ASN A 30 2.59 -9.15 -15.99
C ASN A 30 3.31 -8.84 -14.66
N ALA A 31 2.58 -8.49 -13.59
CA ALA A 31 3.20 -8.20 -12.31
C ALA A 31 3.63 -9.50 -11.58
N PRO A 32 4.76 -9.47 -10.86
CA PRO A 32 5.13 -10.52 -9.92
C PRO A 32 4.02 -10.80 -8.90
N LEU A 33 3.96 -12.03 -8.39
CA LEU A 33 2.95 -12.43 -7.41
C LEU A 33 2.92 -11.54 -6.15
N PRO A 34 4.06 -11.12 -5.56
CA PRO A 34 4.06 -10.18 -4.42
C PRO A 34 3.29 -8.89 -4.70
N VAL A 35 3.44 -8.33 -5.91
CA VAL A 35 2.76 -7.09 -6.32
C VAL A 35 1.26 -7.31 -6.44
N LYS A 36 0.84 -8.46 -6.99
CA LYS A 36 -0.57 -8.84 -7.09
C LYS A 36 -1.20 -8.98 -5.70
N ARG A 37 -0.52 -9.67 -4.78
CA ARG A 37 -0.94 -9.83 -3.38
C ARG A 37 -1.08 -8.49 -2.66
N ALA A 38 -0.11 -7.59 -2.81
CA ALA A 38 -0.19 -6.24 -2.25
C ALA A 38 -1.46 -5.49 -2.73
N ILE A 39 -1.76 -5.56 -4.03
CA ILE A 39 -2.95 -4.91 -4.62
C ILE A 39 -4.24 -5.52 -4.08
N TRP A 40 -4.32 -6.84 -4.01
CA TRP A 40 -5.53 -7.52 -3.52
C TRP A 40 -5.75 -7.28 -2.04
N ALA A 41 -4.70 -7.25 -1.23
CA ALA A 41 -4.76 -6.92 0.20
C ALA A 41 -5.23 -5.47 0.42
N ALA A 42 -4.67 -4.51 -0.31
CA ALA A 42 -5.09 -3.12 -0.23
C ALA A 42 -6.60 -2.93 -0.52
N ASN A 43 -7.19 -3.76 -1.39
CA ASN A 43 -8.62 -3.72 -1.66
C ASN A 43 -9.49 -4.09 -0.45
N GLN A 44 -8.99 -4.90 0.50
CA GLN A 44 -9.68 -5.22 1.75
C GLN A 44 -9.72 -4.03 2.72
N LEU A 45 -8.71 -3.15 2.65
CA LEU A 45 -8.62 -1.96 3.49
C LEU A 45 -9.56 -0.82 3.06
N ARG A 46 -10.13 -0.88 1.85
CA ARG A 46 -10.98 0.18 1.28
C ARG A 46 -12.08 0.69 2.24
N HIS A 47 -12.64 -0.19 3.06
CA HIS A 47 -13.73 0.16 3.98
C HIS A 47 -13.28 0.31 5.43
N LYS A 48 -11.98 0.22 5.70
CA LYS A 48 -11.42 0.41 7.04
C LYS A 48 -11.25 1.91 7.32
N PRO A 49 -11.50 2.36 8.57
CA PRO A 49 -11.21 3.74 8.97
C PRO A 49 -9.71 3.95 9.16
N TYR A 50 -9.28 5.21 9.10
CA TYR A 50 -8.01 5.60 9.69
C TYR A 50 -8.07 5.51 11.22
N ARG A 51 -7.01 4.98 11.81
CA ARG A 51 -6.81 4.95 13.26
C ARG A 51 -5.33 5.17 13.54
N TYR A 52 -4.99 6.22 14.28
CA TYR A 52 -3.60 6.46 14.69
C TYR A 52 -3.05 5.27 15.48
N GLY A 53 -1.89 4.73 15.07
CA GLY A 53 -1.30 3.51 15.61
C GLY A 53 -1.96 2.21 15.17
N GLY A 54 -2.99 2.27 14.30
CA GLY A 54 -3.71 1.11 13.80
C GLY A 54 -2.84 0.26 12.87
N GLY A 55 -2.81 -1.06 13.10
CA GLY A 55 -2.03 -2.02 12.32
C GLY A 55 -0.58 -2.20 12.76
N HIS A 56 -0.16 -1.63 13.90
CA HIS A 56 1.22 -1.75 14.41
C HIS A 56 1.43 -2.92 15.38
N LYS A 57 0.38 -3.36 16.09
CA LYS A 57 0.47 -4.56 16.96
C LYS A 57 0.46 -5.86 16.18
N SER A 58 -0.26 -5.90 15.07
CA SER A 58 -0.32 -7.01 14.13
C SER A 58 -0.88 -6.51 12.80
N PHE A 59 -0.74 -7.30 11.73
CA PHE A 59 -1.40 -7.00 10.46
C PHE A 59 -2.93 -7.04 10.53
N GLN A 60 -3.54 -7.62 11.57
CA GLN A 60 -5.00 -7.65 11.70
C GLN A 60 -5.47 -6.58 12.69
N ASP A 61 -6.09 -5.51 12.17
CA ASP A 61 -6.68 -4.45 12.98
C ASP A 61 -8.06 -3.99 12.42
N ARG A 62 -8.79 -3.26 13.25
CA ARG A 62 -10.08 -2.64 12.94
C ARG A 62 -9.93 -1.34 12.15
N GLY A 63 -8.76 -0.70 12.19
CA GLY A 63 -8.42 0.50 11.43
C GLY A 63 -6.90 0.62 11.28
N TYR A 64 -6.44 1.41 10.30
CA TYR A 64 -5.02 1.48 9.94
C TYR A 64 -4.58 2.92 9.77
N ASP A 65 -3.42 3.28 10.29
CA ASP A 65 -2.77 4.54 9.95
C ASP A 65 -2.00 4.44 8.63
N CYS A 66 -1.21 5.47 8.31
CA CYS A 66 -0.45 5.53 7.06
C CYS A 66 0.54 4.36 6.93
N SER A 67 1.36 4.13 7.95
CA SER A 67 2.41 3.11 7.95
C SER A 67 1.84 1.72 8.21
N GLY A 68 0.78 1.58 9.01
CA GLY A 68 0.01 0.34 9.16
C GLY A 68 -0.65 -0.10 7.86
N THR A 69 -1.13 0.84 7.05
CA THR A 69 -1.68 0.56 5.71
C THR A 69 -0.62 -0.01 4.77
N ILE A 70 0.55 0.63 4.71
CA ILE A 70 1.66 0.16 3.86
C ILE A 70 2.22 -1.17 4.39
N SER A 71 2.30 -1.32 5.71
CA SER A 71 2.71 -2.57 6.35
C SER A 71 1.78 -3.72 6.02
N TYR A 72 0.46 -3.51 6.06
CA TYR A 72 -0.53 -4.54 5.73
C TYR A 72 -0.32 -5.12 4.34
N VAL A 73 -0.11 -4.26 3.33
CA VAL A 73 0.01 -4.70 1.93
C VAL A 73 1.36 -5.34 1.64
N LEU A 74 2.43 -4.90 2.32
CA LEU A 74 3.75 -5.52 2.21
C LEU A 74 3.82 -6.85 2.96
N GLY A 75 3.16 -6.96 4.12
CA GLY A 75 2.99 -8.23 4.84
C GLY A 75 2.24 -9.25 3.99
N ALA A 76 1.15 -8.84 3.35
CA ALA A 76 0.42 -9.68 2.40
C ALA A 76 1.25 -10.13 1.21
N ALA A 77 2.18 -9.28 0.77
CA ALA A 77 3.10 -9.58 -0.32
C ALA A 77 4.27 -10.49 0.11
N GLY A 78 4.43 -10.78 1.40
CA GLY A 78 5.58 -11.51 1.94
C GLY A 78 6.87 -10.70 1.91
N LEU A 79 6.78 -9.37 1.88
CA LEU A 79 7.92 -8.45 1.75
C LEU A 79 8.40 -7.87 3.09
N ILE A 80 7.60 -8.04 4.14
CA ILE A 80 7.96 -7.78 5.54
C ILE A 80 7.25 -8.80 6.44
N ASN A 81 7.85 -9.11 7.59
CA ASN A 81 7.29 -10.08 8.55
C ASN A 81 6.66 -9.41 9.79
N ALA A 82 6.86 -8.10 9.97
CA ALA A 82 6.28 -7.31 11.04
C ALA A 82 5.92 -5.90 10.53
N PRO A 83 4.92 -5.23 11.11
CA PRO A 83 4.61 -3.84 10.76
C PRO A 83 5.78 -2.89 11.02
N LEU A 84 5.93 -1.90 10.15
CA LEU A 84 6.93 -0.84 10.24
C LEU A 84 6.26 0.52 10.40
N SER A 85 6.90 1.42 11.14
CA SER A 85 6.58 2.84 11.21
C SER A 85 6.99 3.60 9.94
N SER A 86 6.48 4.82 9.76
CA SER A 86 6.90 5.67 8.63
C SER A 86 8.38 6.04 8.69
N THR A 87 8.96 6.12 9.90
CA THR A 87 10.39 6.37 10.10
C THR A 87 11.22 5.16 9.70
N GLU A 88 10.81 3.94 10.07
CA GLU A 88 11.49 2.71 9.65
C GLU A 88 11.44 2.50 8.13
N PHE A 89 10.32 2.85 7.50
CA PHE A 89 10.20 2.77 6.04
C PHE A 89 11.22 3.62 5.29
N ARG A 90 11.78 4.69 5.88
CA ARG A 90 12.87 5.47 5.26
C ARG A 90 14.13 4.64 5.01
N ARG A 91 14.32 3.57 5.77
CA ARG A 91 15.48 2.66 5.67
C ARG A 91 15.13 1.30 5.06
N TYR A 92 13.88 1.07 4.68
CA TYR A 92 13.43 -0.19 4.13
C TYR A 92 13.93 -0.41 2.70
N GLY A 93 14.33 -1.65 2.36
CA GLY A 93 14.71 -2.02 1.00
C GLY A 93 15.84 -1.17 0.42
N GLU A 94 15.77 -0.82 -0.86
CA GLU A 94 16.76 0.01 -1.56
C GLU A 94 16.29 1.45 -1.79
N PRO A 95 17.21 2.43 -1.84
CA PRO A 95 16.88 3.82 -2.13
C PRO A 95 16.41 4.00 -3.59
N GLY A 96 15.48 4.94 -3.79
CA GLY A 96 14.97 5.32 -5.09
C GLY A 96 13.65 4.65 -5.49
N PRO A 97 13.09 5.04 -6.65
CA PRO A 97 11.86 4.45 -7.17
C PRO A 97 12.09 3.01 -7.63
N GLY A 98 11.17 2.13 -7.24
CA GLY A 98 11.12 0.74 -7.70
C GLY A 98 10.26 0.55 -8.95
N LYS A 99 10.42 -0.59 -9.62
CA LYS A 99 9.69 -0.89 -10.87
C LYS A 99 8.21 -1.12 -10.64
N TRP A 100 7.85 -1.84 -9.57
CA TRP A 100 6.46 -2.15 -9.24
C TRP A 100 5.94 -1.45 -8.00
N ILE A 101 6.77 -1.34 -6.96
CA ILE A 101 6.39 -0.75 -5.69
C ILE A 101 7.41 0.33 -5.35
N THR A 102 6.94 1.54 -5.13
CA THR A 102 7.72 2.62 -4.53
C THR A 102 7.00 3.09 -3.28
N ILE A 103 7.68 3.02 -2.15
CA ILE A 103 7.25 3.56 -0.87
C ILE A 103 7.86 4.95 -0.75
N TYR A 104 7.02 5.94 -0.48
CA TYR A 104 7.45 7.28 -0.17
C TYR A 104 7.30 7.47 1.33
N ALA A 105 8.42 7.68 2.03
CA ALA A 105 8.47 7.72 3.48
C ALA A 105 9.11 9.02 3.98
N ARG A 106 8.59 9.54 5.09
CA ARG A 106 9.18 10.61 5.88
C ARG A 106 8.75 10.48 7.33
N GLU A 107 9.26 11.33 8.19
CA GLU A 107 8.76 11.44 9.55
C GLU A 107 7.28 11.84 9.56
N GLY A 108 6.44 11.02 10.21
CA GLY A 108 5.01 11.26 10.37
C GLY A 108 4.10 10.92 9.17
N HIS A 109 4.62 10.50 8.00
CA HIS A 109 3.75 10.01 6.91
C HIS A 109 4.46 9.03 5.97
N THR A 110 3.69 8.09 5.45
CA THR A 110 4.10 7.26 4.32
C THR A 110 2.92 6.91 3.41
N PHE A 111 3.22 6.71 2.13
CA PHE A 111 2.29 6.18 1.13
C PHE A 111 3.09 5.34 0.13
N ALA A 112 2.40 4.58 -0.72
CA ALA A 112 3.06 3.80 -1.76
C ALA A 112 2.43 4.00 -3.12
N VAL A 113 3.22 3.88 -4.18
CA VAL A 113 2.75 3.67 -5.54
C VAL A 113 3.00 2.21 -5.90
N ILE A 114 1.93 1.49 -6.22
CA ILE A 114 1.94 0.06 -6.54
C ILE A 114 1.36 -0.12 -7.94
N ALA A 115 2.20 -0.56 -8.87
CA ALA A 115 1.89 -0.72 -10.30
C ALA A 115 1.18 0.52 -10.90
N GLY A 116 1.62 1.72 -10.50
CA GLY A 116 1.11 3.00 -10.98
C GLY A 116 -0.11 3.57 -10.25
N LEU A 117 -0.65 2.88 -9.24
CA LEU A 117 -1.72 3.42 -8.38
C LEU A 117 -1.17 3.83 -7.02
N ARG A 118 -1.59 5.00 -6.52
CA ARG A 118 -1.20 5.47 -5.19
C ARG A 118 -2.13 4.86 -4.13
N LEU A 119 -1.55 4.19 -3.14
CA LEU A 119 -2.20 3.82 -1.89
C LEU A 119 -1.79 4.81 -0.81
N ASP A 120 -2.75 5.56 -0.28
CA ASP A 120 -2.52 6.60 0.74
C ASP A 120 -3.69 6.60 1.75
N THR A 121 -3.44 7.18 2.92
CA THR A 121 -4.48 7.42 3.94
C THR A 121 -4.92 8.87 4.00
N THR A 122 -4.16 9.77 3.40
CA THR A 122 -4.45 11.21 3.35
C THR A 122 -4.98 11.58 1.97
N PRO A 123 -6.08 12.35 1.89
CA PRO A 123 -6.54 12.89 0.62
C PRO A 123 -5.53 13.92 0.10
N PHE A 124 -5.18 13.84 -1.18
CA PHE A 124 -4.33 14.82 -1.88
C PHE A 124 -5.15 15.70 -2.86
N GLU A 125 -6.45 15.46 -2.99
CA GLU A 125 -7.36 16.25 -3.82
C GLU A 125 -8.59 16.67 -2.99
N ARG A 126 -9.49 17.47 -3.60
CA ARG A 126 -10.75 18.08 -3.08
C ARG A 126 -11.77 17.13 -2.42
N TYR A 127 -11.33 16.00 -1.88
CA TYR A 127 -12.10 15.10 -1.06
C TYR A 127 -12.11 15.63 0.39
N ARG A 128 -13.29 16.10 0.84
CA ARG A 128 -13.56 16.46 2.24
C ARG A 128 -13.75 15.24 3.16
N GLY A 129 -13.40 14.04 2.68
CA GLY A 129 -13.55 12.82 3.45
C GLY A 129 -12.47 12.67 4.51
N ARG A 130 -12.80 11.88 5.53
CA ARG A 130 -11.88 11.55 6.63
C ARG A 130 -10.70 10.74 6.10
N TRP A 131 -9.57 10.81 6.80
CA TRP A 131 -8.42 9.96 6.52
C TRP A 131 -8.86 8.49 6.51
N ALA A 132 -8.43 7.74 5.50
CA ALA A 132 -8.74 6.33 5.34
C ALA A 132 -7.87 5.70 4.25
N PRO A 133 -7.49 4.41 4.37
CA PRO A 133 -6.76 3.68 3.33
C PRO A 133 -7.53 3.65 2.01
N ARG A 134 -7.01 4.28 0.96
CA ARG A 134 -7.68 4.36 -0.34
C ARG A 134 -6.69 4.34 -1.51
N TRP A 135 -7.18 3.82 -2.62
CA TRP A 135 -6.53 3.95 -3.93
C TRP A 135 -6.82 5.31 -4.56
N TYR A 136 -5.82 5.88 -5.20
CA TYR A 136 -5.91 7.10 -5.98
C TYR A 136 -5.20 6.94 -7.32
N THR A 137 -5.79 7.52 -8.38
CA THR A 137 -5.16 7.66 -9.70
C THR A 137 -4.36 8.95 -9.82
N ALA A 138 -4.62 9.93 -8.95
CA ALA A 138 -3.96 11.22 -8.93
C ALA A 138 -2.49 11.10 -8.51
N TYR A 139 -1.63 11.75 -9.28
CA TYR A 139 -0.22 11.89 -8.93
C TYR A 139 -0.05 12.78 -7.70
N ARG A 140 0.86 12.40 -6.80
CA ARG A 140 1.32 13.23 -5.67
C ARG A 140 2.81 13.51 -5.88
N PRO A 141 3.22 14.78 -6.02
CA PRO A 141 4.63 15.12 -5.96
C PRO A 141 5.21 14.66 -4.61
N PRO A 142 6.24 13.80 -4.57
CA PRO A 142 6.77 13.23 -3.34
C PRO A 142 7.74 14.20 -2.64
N ARG A 143 7.47 15.52 -2.65
CA ARG A 143 8.37 16.53 -2.08
C ARG A 143 8.55 16.27 -0.58
N GLY A 144 9.80 16.11 -0.14
CA GLY A 144 10.15 15.80 1.24
C GLY A 144 9.91 14.35 1.66
N PHE A 145 9.72 13.43 0.71
CA PHE A 145 9.68 12.00 0.96
C PHE A 145 10.92 11.31 0.37
N GLU A 146 11.44 10.35 1.10
CA GLU A 146 12.45 9.42 0.63
C GLU A 146 11.73 8.29 -0.12
N ALA A 147 12.13 8.09 -1.38
CA ALA A 147 11.67 6.95 -2.17
C ALA A 147 12.46 5.70 -1.78
N ARG A 148 11.75 4.62 -1.49
CA ARG A 148 12.28 3.31 -1.14
C ARG A 148 11.53 2.22 -1.91
N HIS A 149 12.16 1.09 -2.18
CA HIS A 149 11.48 -0.03 -2.82
C HIS A 149 11.96 -1.40 -2.31
N PRO A 150 11.09 -2.44 -2.35
CA PRO A 150 11.50 -3.80 -2.04
C PRO A 150 12.54 -4.31 -3.05
N VAL A 151 13.58 -4.98 -2.56
CA VAL A 151 14.65 -5.55 -3.40
C VAL A 151 14.08 -6.67 -4.29
N GLY A 152 14.50 -6.71 -5.55
CA GLY A 152 14.10 -7.78 -6.49
C GLY A 152 12.74 -7.61 -7.17
N LEU A 153 12.11 -6.42 -7.08
CA LEU A 153 10.85 -6.09 -7.76
C LEU A 153 10.99 -4.95 -8.79
#